data_AF-A0A4Q9MUL3-F1
#
_entry.id   AF-A0A4Q9MUL3-F1
#
_cell.length_a   1.000
_cell.length_b   1.000
_cell.length_c   1.000
_cell.angle_alpha   90.00
_cell.angle_beta   90.00
_cell.angle_gamma   90.00
#
_symmetry.space_group_name_H-M   'P 1'
#
loop_
_entity.id
_entity.type
_entity.pdbx_description
1 polymer ?
#
loop_
_entity_poly.entity_id
_entity_poly.type
_entity_poly.pdbx_seq_one_letter_code
_entity_poly.pdbx_strand_id
1 'polypeptide(L)'
;MSVSPAHSPSPAPSGSHSRHASTPLDKQRAQLEKLLKDPSKPAHIPAAPKEKTIRPPREMMKNVQGSSAGAGSGEFHVYKASRRREYERLKLMEEQAQKEAELTEFEKKKREWEEAAEAKTAKNRAKRQKKKERAKGKGAENGGGKDTAAGTGSGTSGDQPSAPFKKRRLVSGKELVFRQPGEEGSDEEDDEDDVGPMPAASTLASADPGQEPVPVVDAPRITIIEDD
;
A
#
# COMPACT_ATOMS: atom_id res chain seq x y z
N MET A 1 -48.24 -64.19 -1.85
CA MET A 1 -47.51 -63.96 -0.58
C MET A 1 -46.84 -62.60 -0.68
N SER A 2 -47.34 -61.64 0.09
CA SER A 2 -46.91 -60.24 0.14
C SER A 2 -45.66 -60.09 1.00
N VAL A 3 -44.58 -59.53 0.45
CA VAL A 3 -43.40 -59.13 1.22
C VAL A 3 -43.40 -57.61 1.34
N SER A 4 -43.60 -57.10 2.55
CA SER A 4 -43.51 -55.67 2.87
C SER A 4 -42.04 -55.19 2.81
N PRO A 5 -41.75 -53.96 2.35
CA PRO A 5 -40.39 -53.42 2.36
C PRO A 5 -40.04 -52.85 3.75
N ALA A 6 -38.79 -53.10 4.17
CA ALA A 6 -38.22 -52.62 5.42
C ALA A 6 -37.98 -51.10 5.41
N HIS A 7 -38.14 -50.47 6.57
CA HIS A 7 -37.91 -49.04 6.81
C HIS A 7 -36.42 -48.71 6.63
N SER A 8 -36.11 -47.72 5.79
CA SER A 8 -34.75 -47.20 5.60
C SER A 8 -34.31 -46.34 6.79
N PRO A 9 -33.03 -46.40 7.23
CA PRO A 9 -32.52 -45.54 8.29
C PRO A 9 -32.48 -44.08 7.82
N SER A 10 -33.09 -43.19 8.60
CA SER A 10 -33.08 -41.74 8.40
C SER A 10 -31.64 -41.19 8.38
N PRO A 11 -31.27 -40.26 7.49
CA PRO A 11 -29.93 -39.69 7.47
C PRO A 11 -29.65 -38.94 8.77
N ALA A 12 -28.59 -39.34 9.47
CA ALA A 12 -28.10 -38.63 10.65
C ALA A 12 -27.78 -37.16 10.30
N PRO A 13 -28.02 -36.20 11.22
CA PRO A 13 -27.71 -34.80 10.96
C PRO A 13 -26.20 -34.66 10.73
N SER A 14 -25.84 -34.32 9.49
CA SER A 14 -24.46 -34.10 9.09
C SER A 14 -23.84 -33.00 9.95
N GLY A 15 -22.72 -33.33 10.58
CA GLY A 15 -21.64 -32.46 11.07
C GLY A 15 -22.03 -31.10 11.65
N SER A 16 -21.67 -30.87 12.91
CA SER A 16 -21.80 -29.57 13.59
C SER A 16 -21.30 -28.42 12.70
N HIS A 17 -22.22 -27.73 12.03
CA HIS A 17 -21.93 -26.44 11.46
C HIS A 17 -21.58 -25.53 12.62
N SER A 18 -20.34 -25.01 12.63
CA SER A 18 -19.91 -24.03 13.61
C SER A 18 -20.98 -22.95 13.67
N ARG A 19 -21.62 -22.81 14.85
CA ARG A 19 -22.68 -21.81 15.09
C ARG A 19 -22.11 -20.38 15.16
N HIS A 20 -20.81 -20.23 14.93
CA HIS A 20 -20.10 -18.97 14.93
C HIS A 20 -19.92 -18.48 13.50
N ALA A 21 -20.11 -17.18 13.28
CA ALA A 21 -19.81 -16.55 12.01
C ALA A 21 -18.33 -16.81 11.64
N SER A 22 -18.09 -17.31 10.43
CA SER A 22 -16.75 -17.62 9.95
C SER A 22 -15.84 -16.39 10.03
N THR A 23 -14.70 -16.53 10.68
CA THR A 23 -13.67 -15.48 10.70
C THR A 23 -13.09 -15.28 9.29
N PRO A 24 -12.46 -14.13 8.98
CA PRO A 24 -11.76 -13.95 7.71
C PRO A 24 -10.70 -15.04 7.46
N LEU A 25 -10.03 -15.52 8.52
CA LEU A 25 -9.08 -16.62 8.44
C LEU A 25 -9.75 -17.93 8.06
N ASP A 26 -10.94 -18.22 8.60
CA ASP A 26 -11.68 -19.45 8.25
C ASP A 26 -12.13 -19.44 6.79
N LYS A 27 -12.49 -18.26 6.25
CA LYS A 27 -12.82 -18.12 4.82
C LYS A 27 -11.60 -18.37 3.93
N GLN A 28 -10.44 -17.86 4.32
CA GLN A 28 -9.18 -18.11 3.61
C GLN A 28 -8.79 -19.59 3.69
N ARG A 29 -8.89 -20.22 4.86
CA ARG A 29 -8.65 -21.67 5.03
C ARG A 29 -9.54 -22.49 4.12
N ALA A 30 -10.85 -22.23 4.12
CA ALA A 30 -11.80 -22.95 3.26
C ALA A 30 -11.51 -22.75 1.75
N GLN A 31 -11.06 -21.55 1.34
CA GLN A 31 -10.62 -21.31 -0.03
C GLN A 31 -9.34 -22.08 -0.37
N LEU A 32 -8.35 -22.08 0.53
CA LEU A 32 -7.10 -22.81 0.36
C LEU A 32 -7.34 -24.32 0.30
N GLU A 33 -8.15 -24.88 1.20
CA GLU A 33 -8.54 -26.31 1.18
C GLU A 33 -9.20 -26.69 -0.15
N LYS A 34 -10.03 -25.81 -0.72
CA LYS A 34 -10.64 -26.01 -2.03
C LYS A 34 -9.62 -25.98 -3.17
N LEU A 35 -8.63 -25.08 -3.12
CA LEU A 35 -7.57 -24.98 -4.13
C LEU A 35 -6.59 -26.15 -4.03
N LEU A 36 -6.23 -26.57 -2.82
CA LEU A 36 -5.27 -27.64 -2.55
C LEU A 36 -5.85 -29.05 -2.77
N LYS A 37 -7.17 -29.19 -2.88
CA LYS A 37 -7.82 -30.46 -3.21
C LYS A 37 -7.34 -31.02 -4.56
N ASP A 38 -7.14 -30.13 -5.55
CA ASP A 38 -6.67 -30.48 -6.89
C ASP A 38 -5.51 -29.55 -7.30
N PRO A 39 -4.27 -29.82 -6.85
CA PRO A 39 -3.14 -28.91 -7.04
C PRO A 39 -2.67 -28.83 -8.51
N SER A 40 -3.10 -29.76 -9.37
CA SER A 40 -2.80 -29.74 -10.80
C SER A 40 -3.69 -28.77 -11.59
N LYS A 41 -4.75 -28.22 -10.99
CA LYS A 41 -5.64 -27.28 -11.66
C LYS A 41 -5.08 -25.86 -11.54
N PRO A 42 -4.84 -25.15 -12.66
CA PRO A 42 -4.37 -23.77 -12.59
C PRO A 42 -5.40 -22.89 -11.86
N ALA A 43 -4.92 -22.07 -10.93
CA ALA A 43 -5.76 -21.12 -10.21
C ALA A 43 -6.25 -20.03 -11.15
N HIS A 44 -7.56 -19.78 -11.18
CA HIS A 44 -8.13 -18.71 -11.99
C HIS A 44 -7.93 -17.36 -11.29
N ILE A 45 -7.02 -16.55 -11.82
CA ILE A 45 -6.86 -15.15 -11.43
C ILE A 45 -7.69 -14.31 -12.40
N PRO A 46 -8.71 -13.56 -11.93
CA PRO A 46 -9.48 -12.71 -12.81
C PRO A 46 -8.59 -11.60 -13.36
N ALA A 47 -8.67 -11.36 -14.66
CA ALA A 47 -8.02 -10.21 -15.28
C ALA A 47 -8.59 -8.89 -14.72
N ALA A 48 -7.81 -7.81 -14.83
CA ALA A 48 -8.25 -6.48 -14.41
C ALA A 48 -9.60 -6.10 -15.05
N PRO A 49 -10.48 -5.39 -14.32
CA PRO A 49 -11.78 -4.99 -14.84
C PRO A 49 -11.58 -4.12 -16.08
N LYS A 50 -12.19 -4.54 -17.20
CA LYS A 50 -12.13 -3.79 -18.46
C LYS A 50 -12.98 -2.53 -18.35
N GLU A 51 -12.50 -1.45 -18.95
CA GLU A 51 -13.29 -0.23 -19.08
C GLU A 51 -14.55 -0.49 -19.90
N LYS A 52 -15.64 0.22 -19.57
CA LYS A 52 -16.89 0.09 -20.31
C LYS A 52 -16.66 0.66 -21.70
N THR A 53 -16.83 -0.14 -22.75
CA THR A 53 -16.73 0.31 -24.15
C THR A 53 -18.07 0.15 -24.85
N ILE A 54 -18.45 1.10 -25.69
CA ILE A 54 -19.66 1.00 -26.50
C ILE A 54 -19.35 0.30 -27.81
N ARG A 55 -20.28 -0.52 -28.27
CA ARG A 55 -20.15 -1.22 -29.56
C ARG A 55 -19.99 -0.19 -30.69
N PRO A 56 -19.01 -0.37 -31.59
CA PRO A 56 -18.84 0.54 -32.71
C PRO A 56 -20.11 0.58 -33.58
N PRO A 57 -20.41 1.74 -34.20
CA PRO A 57 -21.51 1.85 -35.15
C PRO A 57 -21.29 0.89 -36.32
N ARG A 58 -22.38 0.38 -36.90
CA ARG A 58 -22.31 -0.48 -38.08
C ARG A 58 -21.99 0.38 -39.31
N GLU A 59 -21.03 -0.03 -40.12
CA GLU A 59 -20.59 0.72 -41.31
C GLU A 59 -21.68 0.80 -42.40
N MET A 60 -22.33 -0.33 -42.69
CA MET A 60 -23.42 -0.39 -43.69
C MET A 60 -24.71 -0.88 -43.05
N MET A 61 -25.75 -0.06 -43.13
CA MET A 61 -27.09 -0.45 -42.75
C MET A 61 -27.77 -1.12 -43.97
N LYS A 62 -28.16 -2.39 -43.83
CA LYS A 62 -28.72 -3.17 -44.95
C LYS A 62 -30.18 -2.82 -45.28
N ASN A 63 -30.89 -2.19 -44.34
CA ASN A 63 -32.34 -2.00 -44.40
C ASN A 63 -32.70 -0.50 -44.38
N VAL A 64 -32.06 0.30 -45.23
CA VAL A 64 -32.39 1.73 -45.34
C VAL A 64 -33.58 1.88 -46.28
N GLN A 65 -34.73 2.26 -45.71
CA GLN A 65 -35.92 2.61 -46.49
C GLN A 65 -35.68 3.95 -47.22
N GLY A 66 -36.28 4.14 -48.40
CA GLY A 66 -36.07 5.34 -49.21
C GLY A 66 -36.46 6.64 -48.49
N SER A 67 -35.78 7.75 -48.80
CA SER A 67 -35.90 9.02 -48.08
C SER A 67 -37.29 9.65 -48.09
N SER A 68 -38.13 9.33 -49.09
CA SER A 68 -39.51 9.80 -49.21
C SER A 68 -40.54 8.83 -48.63
N ALA A 69 -40.12 7.67 -48.17
CA ALA A 69 -41.02 6.66 -47.65
C ALA A 69 -41.48 7.04 -46.22
N GLY A 70 -42.76 6.83 -45.92
CA GLY A 70 -43.35 7.22 -44.64
C GLY A 70 -42.79 6.48 -43.42
N ALA A 71 -43.08 6.99 -42.23
CA ALA A 71 -42.66 6.39 -40.96
C ALA A 71 -43.31 5.00 -40.78
N GLY A 72 -42.48 3.95 -40.78
CA GLY A 72 -42.91 2.59 -40.48
C GLY A 72 -43.17 2.36 -38.99
N SER A 73 -43.91 1.31 -38.65
CA SER A 73 -44.22 0.95 -37.25
C SER A 73 -42.98 0.61 -36.40
N GLY A 74 -41.89 0.17 -37.04
CA GLY A 74 -40.62 -0.15 -36.39
C GLY A 74 -39.70 1.04 -36.15
N GLU A 75 -39.95 2.19 -36.78
CA GLU A 75 -39.04 3.35 -36.75
C GLU A 75 -38.88 3.93 -35.35
N PHE A 76 -39.95 3.92 -34.54
CA PHE A 76 -39.89 4.34 -33.15
C PHE A 76 -38.86 3.56 -32.33
N HIS A 77 -38.80 2.24 -32.51
CA HIS A 77 -37.86 1.38 -31.78
C HIS A 77 -36.43 1.57 -32.28
N VAL A 78 -36.25 1.81 -33.59
CA VAL A 78 -34.94 2.15 -34.17
C VAL A 78 -34.41 3.45 -33.57
N TYR A 79 -35.23 4.51 -33.54
CA TYR A 79 -34.87 5.78 -32.92
C TYR A 79 -34.57 5.61 -31.42
N LYS A 80 -35.42 4.91 -30.66
CA LYS A 80 -35.21 4.68 -29.22
C LYS A 80 -33.88 3.96 -28.94
N ALA A 81 -33.55 2.93 -29.72
CA ALA A 81 -32.30 2.19 -29.58
C ALA A 81 -31.08 2.99 -30.04
N SER A 82 -31.22 3.82 -31.09
CA SER A 82 -30.17 4.72 -31.56
C SER A 82 -29.87 5.81 -30.53
N ARG A 83 -30.91 6.48 -30.02
CA ARG A 83 -30.81 7.54 -29.01
C ARG A 83 -30.19 7.03 -27.71
N ARG A 84 -30.59 5.84 -27.24
CA ARG A 84 -29.98 5.22 -26.05
C ARG A 84 -28.48 4.97 -26.24
N ARG A 85 -28.08 4.40 -27.39
CA ARG A 85 -26.66 4.18 -27.71
C ARG A 85 -25.89 5.49 -27.78
N GLU A 86 -26.49 6.54 -28.33
CA GLU A 86 -25.84 7.85 -28.43
C GLU A 86 -25.67 8.53 -27.06
N TYR A 87 -26.67 8.45 -26.18
CA TYR A 87 -26.54 8.94 -24.81
C TYR A 87 -25.51 8.18 -23.99
N GLU A 88 -25.47 6.86 -24.13
CA GLU A 88 -24.39 6.06 -23.54
C GLU A 88 -23.02 6.52 -24.07
N ARG A 89 -22.92 6.84 -25.38
CA ARG A 89 -21.67 7.29 -26.03
C ARG A 89 -21.20 8.64 -25.53
N LEU A 90 -22.11 9.61 -25.48
CA LEU A 90 -21.81 10.94 -24.94
C LEU A 90 -21.43 10.86 -23.47
N LYS A 91 -22.17 10.09 -22.67
CA LYS A 91 -21.87 9.89 -21.25
C LYS A 91 -20.49 9.27 -21.02
N LEU A 92 -20.12 8.25 -21.80
CA LEU A 92 -18.81 7.62 -21.69
C LEU A 92 -17.68 8.61 -22.04
N MET A 93 -17.87 9.39 -23.11
CA MET A 93 -16.90 10.41 -23.53
C MET A 93 -16.74 11.51 -22.46
N GLU A 94 -17.85 11.97 -21.87
CA GLU A 94 -17.83 12.94 -20.77
C GLU A 94 -17.14 12.38 -19.52
N GLU A 95 -17.45 11.14 -19.13
CA GLU A 95 -16.80 10.46 -17.99
C GLU A 95 -15.29 10.26 -18.22
N GLN A 96 -14.87 9.95 -19.45
CA GLN A 96 -13.45 9.84 -19.80
C GLN A 96 -12.76 11.21 -19.71
N ALA A 97 -13.33 12.25 -20.31
CA ALA A 97 -12.78 13.60 -20.26
C ALA A 97 -12.65 14.12 -18.82
N GLN A 98 -13.64 13.84 -17.96
CA GLN A 98 -13.59 14.19 -16.54
C GLN A 98 -12.45 13.46 -15.81
N LYS A 99 -12.32 12.14 -16.00
CA LYS A 99 -11.24 11.35 -15.39
C LYS A 99 -9.87 11.81 -15.87
N GLU A 100 -9.71 12.08 -17.17
CA GLU A 100 -8.45 12.58 -17.72
C GLU A 100 -8.09 13.95 -17.12
N ALA A 101 -9.06 14.87 -16.99
CA ALA A 101 -8.84 16.15 -16.33
C ALA A 101 -8.39 15.96 -14.87
N GLU A 102 -9.11 15.16 -14.08
CA GLU A 102 -8.78 14.86 -12.69
C GLU A 102 -7.39 14.22 -12.54
N LEU A 103 -7.04 13.27 -13.41
CA LEU A 103 -5.73 12.62 -13.42
C LEU A 103 -4.62 13.62 -13.74
N THR A 104 -4.79 14.45 -14.76
CA THR A 104 -3.77 15.46 -15.12
C THR A 104 -3.58 16.51 -14.03
N GLU A 105 -4.65 16.92 -13.34
CA GLU A 105 -4.56 17.82 -12.19
C GLU A 105 -3.86 17.17 -11.00
N PHE A 106 -4.18 15.91 -10.73
CA PHE A 106 -3.56 15.13 -9.66
C PHE A 106 -2.06 14.93 -9.93
N GLU A 107 -1.69 14.56 -11.14
CA GLU A 107 -0.29 14.37 -11.55
C GLU A 107 0.51 15.67 -11.45
N LYS A 108 -0.06 16.81 -11.86
CA LYS A 108 0.57 18.12 -11.69
C LYS A 108 0.81 18.43 -10.21
N LYS A 109 -0.21 18.30 -9.36
CA LYS A 109 -0.09 18.54 -7.90
C LYS A 109 0.93 17.61 -7.25
N LYS A 110 0.91 16.33 -7.62
CA LYS A 110 1.87 15.33 -7.13
C LYS A 110 3.30 15.71 -7.51
N ARG A 111 3.51 16.09 -8.78
CA ARG A 111 4.82 16.54 -9.27
C ARG A 111 5.31 17.80 -8.54
N GLU A 112 4.45 18.78 -8.30
CA GLU A 112 4.80 19.98 -7.54
C GLU A 112 5.23 19.66 -6.11
N TRP A 113 4.52 18.73 -5.44
CA TRP A 113 4.90 18.28 -4.10
C TRP A 113 6.21 17.51 -4.08
N GLU A 114 6.44 16.63 -5.06
CA GLU A 114 7.70 15.90 -5.23
C GLU A 114 8.87 16.85 -5.49
N GLU A 115 8.71 17.82 -6.40
CA GLU A 115 9.73 18.84 -6.70
C GLU A 115 10.03 19.73 -5.46
N ALA A 116 9.00 20.12 -4.69
CA ALA A 116 9.19 20.88 -3.47
C ALA A 116 9.92 20.07 -2.38
N ALA A 117 9.59 18.78 -2.23
CA ALA A 117 10.26 17.88 -1.31
C ALA A 117 11.71 17.61 -1.73
N GLU A 118 11.95 17.43 -3.03
CA GLU A 118 13.29 17.22 -3.59
C GLU A 118 14.13 18.49 -3.43
N ALA A 119 13.61 19.68 -3.71
CA ALA A 119 14.33 20.95 -3.52
C ALA A 119 14.77 21.14 -2.06
N LYS A 120 13.88 20.85 -1.10
CA LYS A 120 14.21 20.89 0.35
C LYS A 120 15.30 19.86 0.69
N THR A 121 15.16 18.64 0.18
CA THR A 121 16.10 17.53 0.43
C THR A 121 17.47 17.79 -0.21
N ALA A 122 17.51 18.30 -1.44
CA ALA A 122 18.71 18.64 -2.19
C ALA A 122 19.48 19.78 -1.50
N LYS A 123 18.78 20.84 -1.04
CA LYS A 123 19.38 21.92 -0.25
C LYS A 123 20.03 21.40 1.03
N ASN A 124 19.35 20.51 1.74
CA ASN A 124 19.88 19.91 2.97
C ASN A 124 21.05 18.94 2.70
N ARG A 125 20.97 18.16 1.62
CA ARG A 125 22.04 17.27 1.15
C ARG A 125 23.29 18.08 0.77
N ALA A 126 23.15 19.16 0.02
CA ALA A 126 24.24 20.06 -0.36
C ALA A 126 24.92 20.69 0.87
N LYS A 127 24.14 21.14 1.87
CA LYS A 127 24.68 21.63 3.15
C LYS A 127 25.52 20.55 3.87
N ARG A 128 25.03 19.31 3.92
CA ARG A 128 25.75 18.18 4.54
C ARG A 128 27.02 17.82 3.78
N GLN A 129 26.99 17.79 2.45
CA GLN A 129 28.17 17.51 1.62
C GLN A 129 29.25 18.59 1.79
N LYS A 130 28.88 19.87 1.75
CA LYS A 130 29.82 20.98 2.01
C LYS A 130 30.46 20.88 3.40
N LYS A 131 29.71 20.45 4.42
CA LYS A 131 30.25 20.20 5.77
C LYS A 131 31.22 18.99 5.77
N LYS A 132 30.88 17.92 5.07
CA LYS A 132 31.71 16.71 4.92
C LYS A 132 33.03 17.01 4.19
N GLU A 133 32.98 17.78 3.11
CA GLU A 133 34.17 18.22 2.36
C GLU A 133 35.08 19.10 3.22
N ARG A 134 34.52 20.07 3.96
CA ARG A 134 35.28 20.90 4.90
C ARG A 134 35.92 20.08 6.03
N ALA A 135 35.24 19.05 6.53
CA ALA A 135 35.80 18.16 7.55
C ALA A 135 36.91 17.26 6.98
N LYS A 136 36.75 16.75 5.76
CA LYS A 136 37.80 15.98 5.06
C LYS A 136 39.04 16.82 4.75
N GLY A 137 38.87 18.06 4.29
CA GLY A 137 39.98 18.98 4.03
C GLY A 137 40.80 19.30 5.29
N LYS A 138 40.14 19.43 6.46
CA LYS A 138 40.82 19.65 7.74
C LYS A 138 41.41 18.37 8.38
N GLY A 139 40.97 17.19 7.96
CA GLY A 139 41.52 15.91 8.41
C GLY A 139 42.67 15.40 7.54
N ALA A 140 42.74 15.82 6.27
CA ALA A 140 43.80 15.39 5.34
C ALA A 140 45.12 16.17 5.51
N GLU A 141 45.09 17.38 6.08
CA GLU A 141 46.30 18.18 6.33
C GLU A 141 47.03 17.80 7.63
N ASN A 142 46.47 16.88 8.44
CA ASN A 142 47.04 16.48 9.74
C ASN A 142 47.19 14.96 9.91
N GLY A 143 47.27 14.19 8.83
CA GLY A 143 47.41 12.74 8.92
C GLY A 143 47.81 12.09 7.60
N GLY A 144 49.08 12.21 7.22
CA GLY A 144 49.59 11.66 5.97
C GLY A 144 51.11 11.49 5.95
N GLY A 145 51.70 10.97 7.03
CA GLY A 145 53.10 10.56 7.12
C GLY A 145 53.22 9.21 7.83
N LYS A 146 53.36 8.16 7.03
CA LYS A 146 53.97 6.83 7.25
C LYS A 146 54.65 6.57 8.61
N ASP A 147 54.29 5.48 9.30
CA ASP A 147 55.07 4.22 9.33
C ASP A 147 54.66 3.29 10.49
N THR A 148 54.94 2.02 10.23
CA THR A 148 54.89 0.78 11.02
C THR A 148 55.31 0.82 12.50
N ALA A 149 54.78 -0.18 13.22
CA ALA A 149 55.40 -0.95 14.32
C ALA A 149 55.02 -0.64 15.78
N ALA A 150 54.41 -1.66 16.40
CA ALA A 150 54.67 -2.22 17.73
C ALA A 150 54.71 -1.33 19.00
N GLY A 151 53.95 -1.76 20.02
CA GLY A 151 54.46 -1.80 21.41
C GLY A 151 53.70 -0.98 22.46
N THR A 152 52.88 -1.69 23.24
CA THR A 152 52.88 -1.75 24.72
C THR A 152 52.79 -0.48 25.60
N GLY A 153 51.81 -0.49 26.53
CA GLY A 153 51.90 0.12 27.89
C GLY A 153 51.02 1.36 28.11
N SER A 154 49.85 1.27 28.75
CA SER A 154 49.62 1.28 30.22
C SER A 154 49.89 2.64 30.89
N GLY A 155 48.88 3.24 31.51
CA GLY A 155 49.06 4.40 32.41
C GLY A 155 47.77 5.18 32.72
N THR A 156 47.21 4.93 33.90
CA THR A 156 46.02 5.51 34.54
C THR A 156 46.28 6.88 35.19
N SER A 157 45.19 7.53 35.64
CA SER A 157 45.07 8.72 36.54
C SER A 157 45.33 10.09 35.90
N GLY A 158 44.60 11.17 36.19
CA GLY A 158 43.49 11.44 37.08
C GLY A 158 43.23 12.96 37.09
N ASP A 159 42.09 13.35 37.66
CA ASP A 159 41.83 14.67 38.27
C ASP A 159 41.30 15.84 37.39
N GLN A 160 40.14 16.34 37.81
CA GLN A 160 39.43 17.57 37.41
C GLN A 160 39.73 18.63 38.48
N PRO A 161 39.77 19.97 38.19
CA PRO A 161 38.51 20.73 38.15
C PRO A 161 38.50 22.08 37.37
N SER A 162 37.27 22.60 37.20
CA SER A 162 36.88 24.03 37.16
C SER A 162 36.60 24.75 35.81
N ALA A 163 35.31 24.77 35.42
CA ALA A 163 34.48 25.88 34.87
C ALA A 163 34.92 26.65 33.58
N PRO A 164 34.04 27.43 32.88
CA PRO A 164 32.60 27.69 33.08
C PRO A 164 31.70 27.47 31.83
N PHE A 165 30.40 27.36 32.11
CA PHE A 165 29.26 27.26 31.20
C PHE A 165 29.33 28.17 29.95
N LYS A 166 29.25 27.59 28.75
CA LYS A 166 29.11 28.32 27.49
C LYS A 166 27.73 28.08 26.85
N LYS A 167 26.85 29.05 27.10
CA LYS A 167 25.89 29.67 26.17
C LYS A 167 24.85 28.74 25.50
N ARG A 168 23.74 28.51 26.20
CA ARG A 168 22.44 28.17 25.57
C ARG A 168 22.02 29.34 24.67
N ARG A 169 21.69 29.07 23.41
CA ARG A 169 21.22 30.09 22.45
C ARG A 169 19.78 30.46 22.80
N LEU A 170 19.59 31.69 23.27
CA LEU A 170 18.30 32.35 23.42
C LEU A 170 17.77 32.68 22.02
N VAL A 171 16.63 32.12 21.64
CA VAL A 171 15.77 32.66 20.60
C VAL A 171 14.51 33.15 21.30
N SER A 172 14.19 34.43 21.08
CA SER A 172 12.95 35.10 21.50
C SER A 172 12.56 35.10 22.99
N GLY A 173 13.52 35.25 23.91
CA GLY A 173 13.24 35.75 25.28
C GLY A 173 12.40 34.85 26.20
N LYS A 174 12.06 33.63 25.81
CA LYS A 174 11.42 32.62 26.67
C LYS A 174 12.37 31.44 26.84
N GLU A 175 12.74 31.14 28.09
CA GLU A 175 13.58 29.99 28.40
C GLU A 175 12.84 28.69 28.07
N LEU A 176 13.38 27.92 27.13
CA LEU A 176 12.95 26.53 26.91
C LEU A 176 13.48 25.67 28.07
N VAL A 177 12.70 25.55 29.13
CA VAL A 177 12.89 24.56 30.18
C VAL A 177 12.33 23.24 29.66
N PHE A 178 13.19 22.22 29.52
CA PHE A 178 12.75 20.86 29.20
C PHE A 178 12.02 20.29 30.42
N ARG A 179 10.69 20.11 30.31
CA ARG A 179 9.89 19.37 31.29
C ARG A 179 10.23 17.89 31.23
N GLN A 180 10.48 17.28 32.39
CA GLN A 180 10.49 15.82 32.52
C GLN A 180 9.03 15.30 32.54
N PRO A 181 8.76 14.07 32.09
CA PRO A 181 7.41 13.55 32.01
C PRO A 181 6.82 13.36 33.42
N GLY A 182 5.77 14.11 33.77
CA GLY A 182 5.00 13.90 35.02
C GLY A 182 4.46 15.15 35.75
N GLU A 183 4.64 16.37 35.25
CA GLU A 183 4.20 17.58 35.97
C GLU A 183 2.98 18.24 35.28
N GLU A 184 1.80 18.11 35.91
CA GLU A 184 0.56 18.78 35.52
C GLU A 184 0.67 20.29 35.80
N GLY A 185 0.41 21.11 34.78
CA GLY A 185 0.29 22.56 34.93
C GLY A 185 -0.80 23.04 33.98
N SER A 186 -1.89 23.50 34.59
CA SER A 186 -3.00 24.21 33.96
C SER A 186 -2.51 25.47 33.25
N ASP A 187 -2.78 25.57 31.96
CA ASP A 187 -3.09 26.84 31.32
C ASP A 187 -3.99 26.53 30.10
N GLU A 188 -5.21 27.04 30.18
CA GLU A 188 -6.21 27.06 29.12
C GLU A 188 -5.85 28.21 28.18
N GLU A 189 -5.69 27.94 26.87
CA GLU A 189 -6.17 28.78 25.76
C GLU A 189 -5.72 28.20 24.40
N ASP A 190 -6.74 27.98 23.55
CA ASP A 190 -6.80 27.85 22.08
C ASP A 190 -5.57 27.48 21.24
N ASP A 191 -5.68 26.38 20.50
CA ASP A 191 -5.74 26.43 19.02
C ASP A 191 -6.13 25.05 18.46
N GLU A 192 -7.14 25.07 17.59
CA GLU A 192 -7.72 23.95 16.86
C GLU A 192 -6.70 23.35 15.88
N ASP A 193 -6.38 22.06 15.98
CA ASP A 193 -6.13 21.20 14.81
C ASP A 193 -6.10 19.71 15.22
N ASP A 194 -6.95 18.95 14.54
CA ASP A 194 -7.23 17.52 14.65
C ASP A 194 -5.97 16.65 14.53
N VAL A 195 -5.47 16.10 15.65
CA VAL A 195 -4.35 15.15 15.68
C VAL A 195 -4.90 13.73 15.53
N GLY A 196 -4.86 13.22 14.30
CA GLY A 196 -5.28 11.86 13.95
C GLY A 196 -4.54 10.76 14.76
N PRO A 197 -5.16 9.58 14.95
CA PRO A 197 -4.68 8.58 15.91
C PRO A 197 -3.38 7.92 15.45
N MET A 198 -2.37 7.93 16.34
CA MET A 198 -1.10 7.24 16.13
C MET A 198 -1.29 5.71 16.15
N PRO A 199 -0.60 4.94 15.29
CA PRO A 199 -0.65 3.47 15.34
C PRO A 199 0.13 2.94 16.55
N ALA A 200 -0.49 2.01 17.27
CA ALA A 200 0.07 1.35 18.45
C ALA A 200 1.35 0.56 18.12
N ALA A 201 2.35 0.70 18.98
CA ALA A 201 3.60 -0.04 18.92
C ALA A 201 3.37 -1.55 19.16
N SER A 202 3.72 -2.37 18.17
CA SER A 202 3.79 -3.83 18.31
C SER A 202 4.88 -4.21 19.31
N THR A 203 4.48 -4.82 20.42
CA THR A 203 5.37 -5.48 21.37
C THR A 203 5.96 -6.73 20.73
N LEU A 204 7.26 -6.70 20.44
CA LEU A 204 8.05 -7.88 20.10
C LEU A 204 8.15 -8.76 21.35
N ALA A 205 7.33 -9.81 21.40
CA ALA A 205 7.48 -10.89 22.35
C ALA A 205 8.75 -11.69 22.02
N SER A 206 9.57 -11.86 23.05
CA SER A 206 10.82 -12.60 23.11
C SER A 206 10.71 -14.04 22.60
N ALA A 207 11.72 -14.46 21.84
CA ALA A 207 11.93 -15.83 21.37
C ALA A 207 12.10 -16.84 22.53
N ASP A 208 11.41 -17.96 22.40
CA ASP A 208 11.51 -19.14 23.28
C ASP A 208 12.71 -20.02 22.83
N PRO A 209 13.72 -20.30 23.67
CA PRO A 209 14.93 -21.01 23.28
C PRO A 209 14.79 -22.54 23.44
N GLY A 210 13.87 -23.15 22.70
CA GLY A 210 13.57 -24.58 22.90
C GLY A 210 13.14 -25.41 21.68
N GLN A 211 13.14 -24.88 20.46
CA GLN A 211 12.64 -25.61 19.30
C GLN A 211 13.77 -26.17 18.42
N GLU A 212 13.93 -27.50 18.43
CA GLU A 212 14.84 -28.20 17.52
C GLU A 212 14.45 -28.00 16.05
N PRO A 213 15.42 -27.93 15.11
CA PRO A 213 15.13 -27.65 13.72
C PRO A 213 14.44 -28.85 13.05
N VAL A 214 13.21 -28.64 12.57
CA VAL A 214 12.50 -29.60 11.72
C VAL A 214 13.22 -29.80 10.39
N PRO A 215 13.38 -31.05 9.89
CA PRO A 215 14.08 -31.31 8.64
C PRO A 215 13.30 -30.75 7.45
N VAL A 216 13.99 -29.95 6.63
CA VAL A 216 13.47 -29.40 5.37
C VAL A 216 13.37 -30.53 4.36
N VAL A 217 12.15 -31.02 4.13
CA VAL A 217 11.85 -31.91 3.00
C VAL A 217 11.61 -31.06 1.76
N ASP A 218 12.36 -31.34 0.69
CA ASP A 218 12.25 -30.68 -0.60
C ASP A 218 10.82 -30.85 -1.15
N ALA A 219 10.07 -29.75 -1.19
CA ALA A 219 8.76 -29.69 -1.81
C ALA A 219 8.88 -29.72 -3.35
N PRO A 220 7.94 -30.37 -4.08
CA PRO A 220 7.96 -30.38 -5.53
C PRO A 220 7.82 -28.96 -6.10
N ARG A 221 8.81 -28.56 -6.90
CA ARG A 221 8.87 -27.26 -7.58
C ARG A 221 7.75 -27.15 -8.62
N ILE A 222 6.96 -26.07 -8.52
CA ILE A 222 5.95 -25.70 -9.52
C ILE A 222 6.66 -25.02 -10.69
N THR A 223 6.54 -25.57 -11.90
CA THR A 223 6.95 -24.93 -13.15
C THR A 223 5.83 -24.04 -13.67
N ILE A 224 6.10 -22.75 -13.81
CA ILE A 224 5.21 -21.77 -14.46
C ILE A 224 5.61 -21.75 -15.94
N ILE A 225 4.65 -22.04 -16.82
CA ILE A 225 4.80 -21.87 -18.27
C ILE A 225 4.11 -20.56 -18.62
N GLU A 226 4.90 -19.55 -19.00
CA GLU A 226 4.43 -18.31 -19.59
C GLU A 226 4.36 -18.51 -21.11
N ASP A 227 3.15 -18.54 -21.68
CA ASP A 227 2.94 -18.44 -23.12
C ASP A 227 2.62 -16.98 -23.46
N ASP A 228 3.37 -16.41 -24.41
CA ASP A 228 3.24 -15.06 -24.99
C ASP A 228 1.83 -14.72 -25.51
#